data_AF-A0A1R0WH98-F1
#
_entry.id   AF-A0A1R0WH98-F1
#
_cell.length_a   1.000
_cell.length_b   1.000
_cell.length_c   1.000
_cell.angle_alpha   90.00
_cell.angle_beta   90.00
_cell.angle_gamma   90.00
#
_symmetry.space_group_name_H-M   'P 1'
#
loop_
_entity.id
_entity.type
_entity.pdbx_description
1 polymer ?
#
loop_
_entity_poly.entity_id
_entity_poly.type
_entity_poly.pdbx_seq_one_letter_code
_entity_poly.pdbx_strand_id
1 'polypeptide(L)'
;MKKVLSLSLSMILAASVALAGCGNDNDSSSQGSGEGGGSAAESSAKIGMVTDVGGVNDKSFNQSAWEALEAVKEETGADVKYLQSKSDADYNTNLNTFVKDQYSLTWGIGFQLAEAIKTVAEQNPEAKLAIIDSEVDAPNVKSVMFAEDQGSFLVGVIAGKMTKTNKVGFVGGMESPLIKKFEIGFREGVKAVNPDAQFVPNYTGAFDKPDLGKTAAATMYNEGVDIIFHASGATGTGVFNEAKSRKDSGQDVWVIGVDKDQSLEFGDEITLTSMIKKVDEAVKKVSLEVINGTFEPGLEVLDLAANGVGVAETSTANVPADVLELVDEYKEKIISGEITIPAE
;
A
#
# COMPACT_ATOMS: atom_id res chain seq x y z
N MET A 1 -84.01 52.56 22.00
CA MET A 1 -84.06 54.02 22.28
C MET A 1 -82.63 54.56 22.30
N LYS A 2 -82.38 55.83 21.90
CA LYS A 2 -81.20 56.72 22.17
C LYS A 2 -79.81 56.05 22.41
N LYS A 3 -78.67 56.40 21.80
CA LYS A 3 -78.17 57.48 20.90
C LYS A 3 -76.69 57.08 20.57
N VAL A 4 -75.95 57.40 19.49
CA VAL A 4 -76.10 58.17 18.23
C VAL A 4 -75.26 57.45 17.12
N LEU A 5 -75.29 57.94 15.87
CA LEU A 5 -74.27 57.78 14.82
C LEU A 5 -72.91 58.39 15.28
N SER A 6 -71.72 57.91 14.88
CA SER A 6 -71.12 57.73 13.53
C SER A 6 -70.76 59.04 12.80
N LEU A 7 -69.44 59.33 12.75
CA LEU A 7 -68.66 60.27 11.91
C LEU A 7 -67.18 60.08 12.36
N SER A 8 -66.16 59.65 11.61
CA SER A 8 -65.76 59.72 10.18
C SER A 8 -64.76 60.85 9.87
N LEU A 9 -63.73 60.52 9.08
CA LEU A 9 -62.62 61.37 8.59
C LEU A 9 -61.58 61.79 9.67
N SER A 10 -60.27 61.91 9.38
CA SER A 10 -59.59 62.05 8.07
C SER A 10 -58.22 61.34 7.98
N MET A 11 -57.91 60.79 6.79
CA MET A 11 -56.58 60.76 6.11
C MET A 11 -55.42 59.94 6.76
N ILE A 12 -54.47 59.36 6.01
CA ILE A 12 -54.23 59.34 4.54
C ILE A 12 -53.62 58.00 4.06
N LEU A 13 -53.55 57.81 2.73
CA LEU A 13 -52.88 56.72 2.00
C LEU A 13 -51.52 56.31 2.62
N ALA A 14 -51.14 55.04 2.82
CA ALA A 14 -51.21 53.80 2.01
C ALA A 14 -49.97 53.51 1.15
N ALA A 15 -49.33 52.37 1.42
CA ALA A 15 -48.59 51.52 0.48
C ALA A 15 -48.48 50.08 1.05
N SER A 16 -48.65 49.05 0.21
CA SER A 16 -48.19 47.64 0.34
C SER A 16 -47.97 47.06 1.76
N VAL A 17 -48.71 46.08 2.31
CA VAL A 17 -49.20 44.78 1.77
C VAL A 17 -48.04 43.95 1.19
N ALA A 18 -47.71 42.72 1.62
CA ALA A 18 -48.48 41.65 2.28
C ALA A 18 -47.96 41.31 3.71
N LEU A 19 -48.78 40.93 4.70
CA LEU A 19 -49.29 39.56 4.94
C LEU A 19 -48.16 38.49 4.81
N ALA A 20 -47.45 38.04 5.85
CA ALA A 20 -47.72 37.71 7.26
C ALA A 20 -48.23 36.28 7.53
N GLY A 21 -47.50 35.56 8.39
CA GLY A 21 -47.84 34.24 8.95
C GLY A 21 -46.65 33.26 8.91
N CYS A 22 -46.18 32.66 10.01
CA CYS A 22 -46.52 32.84 11.43
C CYS A 22 -45.32 32.49 12.33
N GLY A 23 -45.01 33.33 13.34
CA GLY A 23 -44.51 32.98 14.69
C GLY A 23 -43.29 32.05 14.89
N ASN A 24 -42.80 31.82 16.12
CA ASN A 24 -43.02 32.52 17.40
C ASN A 24 -41.92 32.04 18.38
N ASP A 25 -41.08 32.85 19.03
CA ASP A 25 -40.77 34.29 18.90
C ASP A 25 -39.23 34.49 18.99
N ASN A 26 -38.71 35.73 18.93
CA ASN A 26 -37.27 36.01 18.88
C ASN A 26 -36.80 37.03 19.94
N ASP A 27 -35.80 36.67 20.75
CA ASP A 27 -34.98 37.64 21.51
C ASP A 27 -33.51 37.20 21.45
N SER A 28 -32.69 38.00 20.77
CA SER A 28 -31.38 37.57 20.26
C SER A 28 -30.24 38.27 20.99
N SER A 29 -29.46 37.51 21.77
CA SER A 29 -28.25 38.01 22.44
C SER A 29 -26.98 37.27 21.99
N SER A 30 -25.99 38.06 21.56
CA SER A 30 -24.56 37.73 21.39
C SER A 30 -24.17 36.36 20.83
N GLN A 31 -23.69 36.38 19.57
CA GLN A 31 -22.76 35.37 19.03
C GLN A 31 -21.63 35.07 20.03
N GLY A 32 -21.52 33.82 20.46
CA GLY A 32 -20.36 33.28 21.17
C GLY A 32 -19.68 32.23 20.29
N SER A 33 -18.40 32.45 19.95
CA SER A 33 -17.60 31.51 19.16
C SER A 33 -17.20 30.31 20.02
N GLY A 34 -17.94 29.21 19.91
CA GLY A 34 -17.56 27.92 20.48
C GLY A 34 -16.64 27.17 19.53
N GLU A 35 -15.35 27.07 19.86
CA GLU A 35 -14.43 26.15 19.21
C GLU A 35 -14.80 24.71 19.61
N GLY A 36 -15.67 24.10 18.81
CA GLY A 36 -16.04 22.69 18.92
C GLY A 36 -14.87 21.80 18.51
N GLY A 37 -13.94 21.56 19.44
CA GLY A 37 -12.86 20.58 19.25
C GLY A 37 -13.45 19.21 18.93
N GLY A 38 -13.36 18.81 17.67
CA GLY A 38 -13.93 17.57 17.17
C GLY A 38 -13.14 16.37 17.68
N SER A 39 -13.59 15.80 18.81
CA SER A 39 -13.26 14.40 19.11
C SER A 39 -13.75 13.56 17.94
N ALA A 40 -12.86 12.75 17.35
CA ALA A 40 -13.30 11.70 16.45
C ALA A 40 -14.34 10.84 17.17
N ALA A 41 -15.42 10.47 16.46
CA ALA A 41 -16.38 9.52 16.99
C ALA A 41 -15.76 8.13 16.91
N GLU A 42 -15.62 7.44 18.04
CA GLU A 42 -15.07 6.08 18.09
C GLU A 42 -15.87 5.15 17.16
N SER A 43 -15.19 4.63 16.14
CA SER A 43 -15.79 3.77 15.13
C SER A 43 -16.03 2.38 15.71
N SER A 44 -17.28 1.90 15.67
CA SER A 44 -17.62 0.53 16.03
C SER A 44 -17.28 -0.50 14.93
N ALA A 45 -16.57 -0.09 13.88
CA ALA A 45 -16.14 -0.98 12.81
C ALA A 45 -15.10 -1.99 13.32
N LYS A 46 -15.16 -3.20 12.76
CA LYS A 46 -14.15 -4.24 12.98
C LYS A 46 -13.47 -4.59 11.66
N ILE A 47 -12.14 -4.64 11.63
CA ILE A 47 -11.39 -4.99 10.41
C ILE A 47 -10.52 -6.22 10.69
N GLY A 48 -10.75 -7.28 9.92
CA GLY A 48 -10.02 -8.53 9.98
C GLY A 48 -8.94 -8.58 8.90
N MET A 49 -7.81 -9.19 9.20
CA MET A 49 -6.69 -9.39 8.27
C MET A 49 -6.20 -10.83 8.31
N VAL A 50 -6.09 -11.48 7.16
CA VAL A 50 -5.48 -12.80 7.02
C VAL A 50 -4.20 -12.67 6.21
N THR A 51 -3.08 -13.07 6.79
CA THR A 51 -1.78 -13.10 6.09
C THR A 51 -1.66 -14.36 5.23
N ASP A 52 -0.76 -14.31 4.26
CA ASP A 52 -0.09 -15.50 3.74
C ASP A 52 0.86 -16.12 4.80
N VAL A 53 1.74 -17.03 4.36
CA VAL A 53 2.72 -17.71 5.22
C VAL A 53 3.84 -16.82 5.77
N GLY A 54 4.05 -15.60 5.23
CA GLY A 54 5.10 -14.68 5.69
C GLY A 54 4.79 -14.07 7.05
N GLY A 55 3.55 -13.59 7.23
CA GLY A 55 3.03 -13.12 8.50
C GLY A 55 3.49 -11.71 8.93
N VAL A 56 2.80 -11.12 9.92
CA VAL A 56 2.88 -9.67 10.27
C VAL A 56 4.24 -9.14 10.76
N ASN A 57 5.29 -9.96 10.81
CA ASN A 57 6.66 -9.57 11.21
C ASN A 57 7.68 -9.85 10.09
N ASP A 58 7.24 -9.93 8.84
CA ASP A 58 8.07 -10.25 7.67
C ASP A 58 9.05 -9.14 7.23
N LYS A 59 9.03 -7.99 7.93
CA LYS A 59 9.82 -6.78 7.63
C LYS A 59 9.52 -6.14 6.27
N SER A 60 8.38 -6.48 5.68
CA SER A 60 8.06 -6.24 4.28
C SER A 60 6.53 -6.07 4.13
N PHE A 61 5.97 -6.63 3.05
CA PHE A 61 4.56 -6.76 2.69
C PHE A 61 3.53 -6.91 3.83
N ASN A 62 3.55 -8.00 4.60
CA ASN A 62 2.52 -8.26 5.62
C ASN A 62 2.64 -7.31 6.81
N GLN A 63 3.86 -6.92 7.18
CA GLN A 63 4.06 -5.93 8.24
C GLN A 63 3.51 -4.55 7.83
N SER A 64 3.71 -4.13 6.57
CA SER A 64 3.15 -2.88 6.02
C SER A 64 1.62 -2.84 6.11
N ALA A 65 0.95 -3.95 5.75
CA ALA A 65 -0.51 -4.08 5.89
C ALA A 65 -0.98 -4.00 7.36
N TRP A 66 -0.23 -4.61 8.30
CA TRP A 66 -0.62 -4.60 9.71
C TRP A 66 -0.44 -3.22 10.36
N GLU A 67 0.70 -2.56 10.14
CA GLU A 67 0.98 -1.22 10.67
C GLU A 67 -0.06 -0.18 10.19
N ALA A 68 -0.54 -0.30 8.95
CA ALA A 68 -1.62 0.53 8.44
C ALA A 68 -2.96 0.31 9.14
N LEU A 69 -3.28 -0.92 9.55
CA LEU A 69 -4.46 -1.20 10.37
C LEU A 69 -4.30 -0.69 11.81
N GLU A 70 -3.11 -0.77 12.40
CA GLU A 70 -2.82 -0.14 13.69
C GLU A 70 -3.00 1.38 13.62
N ALA A 71 -2.51 2.03 12.56
CA ALA A 71 -2.73 3.46 12.31
C ALA A 71 -4.23 3.80 12.12
N VAL A 72 -5.00 2.98 11.38
CA VAL A 72 -6.47 3.17 11.25
C VAL A 72 -7.17 3.04 12.60
N LYS A 73 -6.74 2.13 13.47
CA LYS A 73 -7.26 1.98 14.84
C LYS A 73 -6.93 3.20 15.70
N GLU A 74 -5.72 3.74 15.64
CA GLU A 74 -5.35 4.96 16.37
C GLU A 74 -6.11 6.20 15.86
N GLU A 75 -6.35 6.30 14.55
CA GLU A 75 -7.06 7.42 13.94
C GLU A 75 -8.59 7.39 14.16
N THR A 76 -9.19 6.19 14.23
CA THR A 76 -10.66 6.02 14.20
C THR A 76 -11.27 5.28 15.38
N GLY A 77 -10.47 4.63 16.23
CA GLY A 77 -10.96 3.77 17.31
C GLY A 77 -11.43 2.37 16.90
N ALA A 78 -11.31 1.99 15.62
CA ALA A 78 -11.77 0.70 15.10
C ALA A 78 -11.06 -0.52 15.72
N ASP A 79 -11.78 -1.64 15.86
CA ASP A 79 -11.25 -2.91 16.37
C ASP A 79 -10.58 -3.72 15.24
N VAL A 80 -9.25 -3.64 15.14
CA VAL A 80 -8.46 -4.35 14.12
C VAL A 80 -7.78 -5.60 14.71
N LYS A 81 -7.84 -6.72 13.97
CA LYS A 81 -7.17 -7.98 14.34
C LYS A 81 -6.67 -8.74 13.12
N TYR A 82 -5.57 -9.47 13.28
CA TYR A 82 -5.06 -10.39 12.27
C TYR A 82 -5.24 -11.87 12.68
N LEU A 83 -5.23 -12.75 11.69
CA LEU A 83 -5.00 -14.19 11.82
C LEU A 83 -3.84 -14.57 10.89
N GLN A 84 -2.78 -15.15 11.46
CA GLN A 84 -1.65 -15.64 10.67
C GLN A 84 -1.93 -17.06 10.18
N SER A 85 -1.71 -17.26 8.89
CA SER A 85 -1.79 -18.56 8.23
C SER A 85 -0.43 -19.26 8.30
N LYS A 86 -0.41 -20.60 8.37
CA LYS A 86 0.81 -21.42 8.34
C LYS A 86 0.93 -22.23 7.05
N SER A 87 -0.19 -22.32 6.33
CA SER A 87 -0.38 -23.07 5.10
C SER A 87 -1.59 -22.51 4.34
N ASP A 88 -1.68 -22.86 3.06
CA ASP A 88 -2.85 -22.66 2.19
C ASP A 88 -4.16 -23.21 2.80
N ALA A 89 -4.08 -24.34 3.49
CA ALA A 89 -5.21 -24.96 4.18
C ALA A 89 -5.85 -24.07 5.28
N ASP A 90 -5.10 -23.09 5.82
CA ASP A 90 -5.62 -22.17 6.84
C ASP A 90 -6.47 -21.04 6.23
N TYR A 91 -6.21 -20.62 4.98
CA TYR A 91 -6.75 -19.40 4.37
C TYR A 91 -8.28 -19.33 4.42
N ASN A 92 -8.95 -20.38 3.93
CA ASN A 92 -10.41 -20.47 3.92
C ASN A 92 -11.02 -20.44 5.34
N THR A 93 -10.32 -20.99 6.34
CA THR A 93 -10.78 -21.04 7.74
C THR A 93 -10.62 -19.68 8.41
N ASN A 94 -9.46 -19.04 8.24
CA ASN A 94 -9.15 -17.72 8.79
C ASN A 94 -10.10 -16.64 8.23
N LEU A 95 -10.31 -16.60 6.90
CA LEU A 95 -11.22 -15.65 6.26
C LEU A 95 -12.68 -15.86 6.72
N ASN A 96 -13.15 -17.11 6.76
CA ASN A 96 -14.48 -17.44 7.28
C ASN A 96 -14.69 -17.02 8.74
N THR A 97 -13.63 -16.93 9.55
CA THR A 97 -13.75 -16.60 10.98
C THR A 97 -14.15 -15.14 11.16
N PHE A 98 -13.48 -14.21 10.48
CA PHE A 98 -13.84 -12.79 10.47
C PHE A 98 -15.24 -12.53 9.90
N VAL A 99 -15.62 -13.24 8.82
CA VAL A 99 -16.96 -13.11 8.23
C VAL A 99 -18.06 -13.60 9.19
N LYS A 100 -17.86 -14.72 9.90
CA LYS A 100 -18.82 -15.25 10.88
C LYS A 100 -18.95 -14.39 12.13
N ASP A 101 -17.85 -13.77 12.57
CA ASP A 101 -17.83 -12.81 13.68
C ASP A 101 -18.33 -11.40 13.30
N GLN A 102 -18.87 -11.27 12.08
CA GLN A 102 -19.48 -10.05 11.51
C GLN A 102 -18.51 -8.86 11.48
N TYR A 103 -17.29 -9.09 11.01
CA TYR A 103 -16.34 -8.00 10.75
C TYR A 103 -16.80 -7.14 9.56
N SER A 104 -16.57 -5.84 9.64
CA SER A 104 -16.99 -4.84 8.66
C SER A 104 -16.19 -4.92 7.36
N LEU A 105 -14.96 -5.45 7.43
CA LEU A 105 -14.08 -5.77 6.32
C LEU A 105 -13.21 -6.98 6.69
N THR A 106 -12.95 -7.87 5.74
CA THR A 106 -11.91 -8.90 5.87
C THR A 106 -10.89 -8.79 4.72
N TRP A 107 -9.63 -8.54 5.06
CA TRP A 107 -8.49 -8.54 4.14
C TRP A 107 -7.91 -9.94 3.96
N GLY A 108 -7.58 -10.29 2.72
CA GLY A 108 -6.54 -11.27 2.38
C GLY A 108 -5.29 -10.56 1.88
N ILE A 109 -4.16 -10.74 2.57
CA ILE A 109 -2.89 -10.08 2.22
C ILE A 109 -2.00 -11.08 1.51
N GLY A 110 -1.91 -10.96 0.17
CA GLY A 110 -1.06 -11.78 -0.70
C GLY A 110 -1.83 -12.58 -1.73
N PHE A 111 -1.26 -12.70 -2.94
CA PHE A 111 -1.88 -13.35 -4.10
C PHE A 111 -2.34 -14.79 -3.85
N GLN A 112 -1.70 -15.50 -2.91
CA GLN A 112 -2.04 -16.88 -2.57
C GLN A 112 -3.44 -17.04 -1.96
N LEU A 113 -4.04 -15.97 -1.44
CA LEU A 113 -5.37 -16.01 -0.83
C LEU A 113 -6.51 -15.87 -1.86
N ALA A 114 -6.22 -15.65 -3.15
CA ALA A 114 -7.23 -15.34 -4.17
C ALA A 114 -8.35 -16.38 -4.30
N GLU A 115 -8.03 -17.67 -4.34
CA GLU A 115 -9.03 -18.74 -4.41
C GLU A 115 -9.88 -18.80 -3.14
N ALA A 116 -9.28 -18.56 -1.96
CA ALA A 116 -9.99 -18.54 -0.69
C ALA A 116 -10.88 -17.29 -0.54
N ILE A 117 -10.40 -16.11 -0.94
CA ILE A 117 -11.21 -14.88 -1.00
C ILE A 117 -12.41 -15.08 -1.93
N LYS A 118 -12.21 -15.63 -3.13
CA LYS A 118 -13.30 -15.97 -4.06
C LYS A 118 -14.31 -16.94 -3.44
N THR A 119 -13.82 -18.04 -2.85
CA THR A 119 -14.66 -19.05 -2.19
C THR A 119 -15.50 -18.45 -1.06
N VAL A 120 -14.92 -17.55 -0.26
CA VAL A 120 -15.61 -16.86 0.83
C VAL A 120 -16.58 -15.79 0.31
N ALA A 121 -16.25 -15.10 -0.78
CA ALA A 121 -17.11 -14.11 -1.43
C ALA A 121 -18.41 -14.75 -1.94
N GLU A 122 -18.30 -15.83 -2.71
CA GLU A 122 -19.43 -16.58 -3.27
C GLU A 122 -20.34 -17.18 -2.17
N GLN A 123 -19.77 -17.56 -1.02
CA GLN A 123 -20.51 -18.09 0.12
C GLN A 123 -21.18 -17.03 0.99
N ASN A 124 -20.71 -15.78 0.97
CA ASN A 124 -21.11 -14.72 1.89
C ASN A 124 -21.30 -13.36 1.15
N PRO A 125 -22.32 -13.22 0.29
CA PRO A 125 -22.48 -12.06 -0.60
C PRO A 125 -22.63 -10.71 0.12
N GLU A 126 -23.09 -10.71 1.37
CA GLU A 126 -23.22 -9.49 2.21
C GLU A 126 -21.90 -9.08 2.89
N ALA A 127 -20.87 -9.93 2.86
CA ALA A 127 -19.59 -9.67 3.52
C ALA A 127 -18.67 -8.84 2.62
N LYS A 128 -18.10 -7.75 3.15
CA LYS A 128 -17.09 -6.95 2.45
C LYS A 128 -15.72 -7.61 2.59
N LEU A 129 -15.10 -7.89 1.45
CA LEU A 129 -13.78 -8.51 1.37
C LEU A 129 -12.84 -7.60 0.59
N ALA A 130 -11.55 -7.67 0.90
CA ALA A 130 -10.52 -7.03 0.09
C ALA A 130 -9.28 -7.91 -0.04
N ILE A 131 -8.56 -7.78 -1.15
CA ILE A 131 -7.33 -8.55 -1.43
C ILE A 131 -6.23 -7.64 -1.98
N ILE A 132 -5.01 -7.85 -1.49
CA ILE A 132 -3.78 -7.29 -2.07
C ILE A 132 -3.15 -8.34 -3.00
N ASP A 133 -2.66 -7.91 -4.16
CA ASP A 133 -1.88 -8.68 -5.14
C ASP A 133 -2.64 -9.80 -5.88
N SER A 134 -3.97 -9.75 -5.93
CA SER A 134 -4.72 -10.51 -6.90
C SER A 134 -5.99 -9.81 -7.34
N GLU A 135 -6.42 -10.08 -8.58
CA GLU A 135 -7.74 -9.72 -9.07
C GLU A 135 -8.72 -10.88 -8.81
N VAL A 136 -9.76 -10.60 -8.03
CA VAL A 136 -10.88 -11.53 -7.78
C VAL A 136 -12.17 -10.87 -8.24
N ASP A 137 -12.68 -11.34 -9.39
CA ASP A 137 -13.99 -10.97 -9.91
C ASP A 137 -15.12 -11.55 -9.02
N ALA A 138 -15.61 -10.72 -8.12
CA ALA A 138 -16.77 -10.98 -7.26
C ALA A 138 -17.42 -9.65 -6.79
N PRO A 139 -18.76 -9.57 -6.65
CA PRO A 139 -19.48 -8.31 -6.45
C PRO A 139 -19.30 -7.67 -5.06
N ASN A 140 -18.58 -8.32 -4.16
CA ASN A 140 -18.33 -7.90 -2.78
C ASN A 140 -16.83 -7.87 -2.40
N VAL A 141 -15.94 -8.01 -3.40
CA VAL A 141 -14.48 -7.98 -3.22
C VAL A 141 -13.89 -6.68 -3.81
N LYS A 142 -13.04 -5.99 -3.05
CA LYS A 142 -12.10 -4.99 -3.58
C LYS A 142 -10.76 -5.67 -3.86
N SER A 143 -10.31 -5.64 -5.11
CA SER A 143 -8.99 -6.12 -5.51
C SER A 143 -8.04 -4.94 -5.67
N VAL A 144 -6.90 -4.94 -4.98
CA VAL A 144 -5.86 -3.91 -5.18
C VAL A 144 -4.60 -4.55 -5.74
N MET A 145 -4.27 -4.15 -6.96
CA MET A 145 -3.06 -4.52 -7.68
C MET A 145 -2.08 -3.34 -7.73
N PHE A 146 -0.82 -3.61 -8.03
CA PHE A 146 0.20 -2.59 -8.23
C PHE A 146 0.86 -2.73 -9.60
N ALA A 147 1.66 -1.74 -10.00
CA ALA A 147 2.54 -1.80 -11.17
C ALA A 147 3.99 -2.04 -10.73
N GLU A 148 4.26 -3.23 -10.18
CA GLU A 148 5.55 -3.55 -9.54
C GLU A 148 6.73 -3.51 -10.52
N ASP A 149 6.47 -3.74 -11.80
CA ASP A 149 7.37 -3.55 -12.92
C ASP A 149 7.86 -2.10 -13.01
N GLN A 150 6.96 -1.11 -12.87
CA GLN A 150 7.30 0.31 -12.94
C GLN A 150 8.21 0.75 -11.78
N GLY A 151 7.88 0.36 -10.55
CA GLY A 151 8.73 0.65 -9.39
C GLY A 151 10.08 -0.07 -9.48
N SER A 152 10.08 -1.33 -9.93
CA SER A 152 11.31 -2.13 -10.10
C SER A 152 12.23 -1.57 -11.18
N PHE A 153 11.68 -0.94 -12.23
CA PHE A 153 12.48 -0.24 -13.25
C PHE A 153 13.28 0.91 -12.64
N LEU A 154 12.68 1.71 -11.74
CA LEU A 154 13.37 2.84 -11.11
C LEU A 154 14.55 2.39 -10.24
N VAL A 155 14.37 1.35 -9.42
CA VAL A 155 15.51 0.78 -8.67
C VAL A 155 16.50 0.00 -9.56
N GLY A 156 16.06 -0.46 -10.74
CA GLY A 156 16.92 -1.01 -11.78
C GLY A 156 17.86 0.05 -12.38
N VAL A 157 17.34 1.24 -12.68
CA VAL A 157 18.15 2.41 -13.08
C VAL A 157 19.20 2.72 -12.03
N ILE A 158 18.84 2.73 -10.75
CA ILE A 158 19.79 2.92 -9.64
C ILE A 158 20.87 1.83 -9.66
N ALA A 159 20.50 0.55 -9.71
CA ALA A 159 21.47 -0.55 -9.73
C ALA A 159 22.41 -0.51 -10.94
N GLY A 160 21.88 -0.23 -12.14
CA GLY A 160 22.67 -0.13 -13.38
C GLY A 160 23.66 1.04 -13.36
N LYS A 161 23.32 2.17 -12.72
CA LYS A 161 24.22 3.30 -12.48
C LYS A 161 25.22 3.06 -11.34
N MET A 162 24.83 2.29 -10.33
CA MET A 162 25.58 2.14 -9.07
C MET A 162 26.49 0.92 -9.01
N THR A 163 26.29 -0.11 -9.83
CA THR A 163 27.22 -1.26 -9.91
C THR A 163 28.64 -0.83 -10.28
N LYS A 164 29.62 -1.59 -9.82
CA LYS A 164 31.06 -1.45 -10.01
C LYS A 164 31.66 -2.72 -10.63
N THR A 165 30.99 -3.87 -10.52
CA THR A 165 31.36 -5.13 -11.17
C THR A 165 30.66 -5.36 -12.52
N ASN A 166 29.67 -4.54 -12.88
CA ASN A 166 28.72 -4.81 -13.97
C ASN A 166 28.00 -6.17 -13.81
N LYS A 167 27.72 -6.58 -12.56
CA LYS A 167 26.91 -7.75 -12.25
C LYS A 167 25.89 -7.42 -11.15
N VAL A 168 24.61 -7.60 -11.46
CA VAL A 168 23.50 -7.32 -10.55
C VAL A 168 22.60 -8.55 -10.39
N GLY A 169 22.14 -8.80 -9.17
CA GLY A 169 21.37 -9.99 -8.81
C GLY A 169 19.90 -9.68 -8.51
N PHE A 170 19.04 -10.68 -8.68
CA PHE A 170 17.64 -10.63 -8.27
C PHE A 170 17.25 -11.88 -7.49
N VAL A 171 16.79 -11.72 -6.24
CA VAL A 171 16.34 -12.82 -5.37
C VAL A 171 14.82 -12.76 -5.20
N GLY A 172 14.10 -13.51 -6.04
CA GLY A 172 12.66 -13.72 -5.92
C GLY A 172 12.31 -14.74 -4.82
N GLY A 173 11.11 -14.60 -4.27
CA GLY A 173 10.49 -15.61 -3.41
C GLY A 173 10.07 -16.84 -4.22
N MET A 174 8.77 -16.98 -4.44
CA MET A 174 8.23 -17.97 -5.38
C MET A 174 8.23 -17.45 -6.82
N GLU A 175 8.44 -18.34 -7.81
CA GLU A 175 8.28 -17.98 -9.21
C GLU A 175 6.78 -17.90 -9.56
N SER A 176 6.31 -16.70 -9.92
CA SER A 176 4.93 -16.42 -10.31
C SER A 176 4.89 -15.19 -11.23
N PRO A 177 3.80 -14.95 -11.97
CA PRO A 177 3.66 -13.76 -12.82
C PRO A 177 3.83 -12.44 -12.05
N LEU A 178 3.41 -12.41 -10.78
CA LEU A 178 3.61 -11.28 -9.88
C LEU A 178 5.09 -10.99 -9.68
N ILE A 179 5.88 -11.98 -9.23
CA ILE A 179 7.31 -11.79 -8.95
C ILE A 179 8.13 -11.64 -10.25
N LYS A 180 7.62 -12.10 -11.40
CA LYS A 180 8.23 -11.82 -12.71
C LYS A 180 8.17 -10.35 -13.09
N LYS A 181 7.11 -9.60 -12.76
CA LYS A 181 7.08 -8.14 -12.96
C LYS A 181 8.28 -7.45 -12.30
N PHE A 182 8.59 -7.81 -11.05
CA PHE A 182 9.74 -7.27 -10.32
C PHE A 182 11.06 -7.61 -11.02
N GLU A 183 11.23 -8.86 -11.47
CA GLU A 183 12.41 -9.31 -12.22
C GLU A 183 12.58 -8.50 -13.53
N ILE A 184 11.52 -8.39 -14.32
CA ILE A 184 11.53 -7.79 -15.66
C ILE A 184 11.73 -6.28 -15.58
N GLY A 185 10.99 -5.60 -14.71
CA GLY A 185 11.15 -4.17 -14.47
C GLY A 185 12.58 -3.84 -14.06
N PHE A 186 13.12 -4.54 -13.05
CA PHE A 186 14.49 -4.35 -12.59
C PHE A 186 15.53 -4.62 -13.70
N ARG A 187 15.40 -5.73 -14.43
CA ARG A 187 16.26 -6.08 -15.57
C ARG A 187 16.28 -4.99 -16.65
N GLU A 188 15.12 -4.51 -17.07
CA GLU A 188 15.04 -3.51 -18.14
C GLU A 188 15.47 -2.12 -17.65
N GLY A 189 15.23 -1.77 -16.38
CA GLY A 189 15.75 -0.55 -15.75
C GLY A 189 17.28 -0.51 -15.68
N VAL A 190 17.93 -1.63 -15.30
CA VAL A 190 19.39 -1.78 -15.34
C VAL A 190 19.91 -1.59 -16.77
N LYS A 191 19.32 -2.30 -17.72
CA LYS A 191 19.71 -2.34 -19.14
C LYS A 191 19.50 -1.00 -19.85
N ALA A 192 18.54 -0.18 -19.42
CA ALA A 192 18.29 1.15 -19.96
C ALA A 192 19.46 2.14 -19.74
N VAL A 193 20.27 1.91 -18.70
CA VAL A 193 21.44 2.75 -18.36
C VAL A 193 22.79 2.03 -18.44
N ASN A 194 22.78 0.69 -18.40
CA ASN A 194 23.98 -0.16 -18.42
C ASN A 194 23.67 -1.46 -19.20
N PRO A 195 23.63 -1.43 -20.54
CA PRO A 195 23.26 -2.58 -21.37
C PRO A 195 24.29 -3.72 -21.38
N ASP A 196 25.51 -3.48 -20.88
CA ASP A 196 26.58 -4.48 -20.75
C ASP A 196 26.55 -5.21 -19.39
N ALA A 197 25.64 -4.83 -18.46
CA ALA A 197 25.54 -5.44 -17.15
C ALA A 197 25.00 -6.88 -17.23
N GLN A 198 25.62 -7.79 -16.48
CA GLN A 198 25.17 -9.17 -16.34
C GLN A 198 24.07 -9.24 -15.27
N PHE A 199 22.95 -9.88 -15.60
CA PHE A 199 21.81 -10.06 -14.71
C PHE A 199 21.75 -11.51 -14.19
N VAL A 200 21.63 -11.68 -12.88
CA VAL A 200 21.63 -13.00 -12.21
C VAL A 200 20.35 -13.19 -11.37
N PRO A 201 19.26 -13.74 -11.96
CA PRO A 201 18.04 -14.05 -11.23
C PRO A 201 18.15 -15.39 -10.47
N ASN A 202 17.51 -15.46 -9.30
CA ASN A 202 17.33 -16.68 -8.52
C ASN A 202 15.95 -16.64 -7.84
N TYR A 203 15.25 -17.77 -7.82
CA TYR A 203 14.01 -17.95 -7.08
C TYR A 203 14.22 -18.96 -5.95
N THR A 204 13.99 -18.51 -4.72
CA THR A 204 14.18 -19.34 -3.51
C THR A 204 13.07 -20.36 -3.28
N GLY A 205 11.91 -20.16 -3.91
CA GLY A 205 10.73 -21.01 -3.75
C GLY A 205 9.90 -20.72 -2.51
N ALA A 206 10.22 -19.70 -1.71
CA ALA A 206 9.51 -19.38 -0.47
C ALA A 206 9.61 -17.89 -0.09
N PHE A 207 8.61 -17.39 0.64
CA PHE A 207 8.60 -16.04 1.23
C PHE A 207 8.97 -16.02 2.72
N ASP A 208 9.11 -17.18 3.37
CA ASP A 208 9.31 -17.37 4.81
C ASP A 208 10.60 -18.16 5.16
N LYS A 209 11.65 -18.06 4.33
CA LYS A 209 12.92 -18.83 4.46
C LYS A 209 14.18 -17.96 4.36
N PRO A 210 14.52 -17.19 5.42
CA PRO A 210 15.74 -16.37 5.46
C PRO A 210 17.04 -17.16 5.19
N ASP A 211 17.08 -18.46 5.50
CA ASP A 211 18.19 -19.36 5.22
C ASP A 211 18.41 -19.60 3.72
N LEU A 212 17.33 -19.74 2.94
CA LEU A 212 17.39 -19.83 1.48
C LEU A 212 17.79 -18.50 0.85
N GLY A 213 17.22 -17.38 1.34
CA GLY A 213 17.59 -16.03 0.88
C GLY A 213 19.06 -15.71 1.14
N LYS A 214 19.59 -16.09 2.31
CA LYS A 214 21.02 -15.96 2.64
C LYS A 214 21.89 -16.81 1.71
N THR A 215 21.46 -18.04 1.42
CA THR A 215 22.20 -18.97 0.54
C THR A 215 22.25 -18.46 -0.92
N ALA A 216 21.14 -17.93 -1.43
CA ALA A 216 21.07 -17.31 -2.76
C ALA A 216 22.00 -16.09 -2.87
N ALA A 217 21.91 -15.17 -1.89
CA ALA A 217 22.78 -14.00 -1.83
C ALA A 217 24.27 -14.36 -1.72
N ALA A 218 24.63 -15.33 -0.87
CA ALA A 218 26.01 -15.80 -0.71
C ALA A 218 26.57 -16.37 -2.02
N THR A 219 25.72 -17.01 -2.82
CA THR A 219 26.09 -17.53 -4.16
C THR A 219 26.36 -16.38 -5.13
N MET A 220 25.45 -15.42 -5.24
CA MET A 220 25.60 -14.24 -6.11
C MET A 220 26.85 -13.41 -5.79
N TYR A 221 27.08 -13.11 -4.51
CA TYR A 221 28.27 -12.36 -4.08
C TYR A 221 29.58 -13.14 -4.35
N ASN A 222 29.57 -14.48 -4.28
CA ASN A 222 30.72 -15.31 -4.68
C ASN A 222 30.97 -15.30 -6.20
N GLU A 223 29.94 -15.07 -7.01
CA GLU A 223 30.04 -14.93 -8.47
C GLU A 223 30.39 -13.50 -8.93
N GLY A 224 30.52 -12.56 -7.99
CA GLY A 224 30.93 -11.17 -8.23
C GLY A 224 29.78 -10.21 -8.53
N VAL A 225 28.53 -10.56 -8.18
CA VAL A 225 27.44 -9.58 -8.03
C VAL A 225 27.81 -8.60 -6.92
N ASP A 226 27.49 -7.31 -7.08
CA ASP A 226 27.71 -6.29 -6.04
C ASP A 226 26.43 -5.61 -5.53
N ILE A 227 25.32 -5.66 -6.30
CA ILE A 227 24.00 -5.17 -5.90
C ILE A 227 22.97 -6.29 -6.12
N ILE A 228 22.21 -6.64 -5.08
CA ILE A 228 21.10 -7.59 -5.16
C ILE A 228 19.77 -6.87 -4.85
N PHE A 229 18.83 -6.89 -5.78
CA PHE A 229 17.41 -6.61 -5.49
C PHE A 229 16.73 -7.89 -5.02
N HIS A 230 15.80 -7.81 -4.07
CA HIS A 230 14.99 -8.96 -3.67
C HIS A 230 13.49 -8.64 -3.73
N ALA A 231 12.69 -9.64 -4.10
CA ALA A 231 11.22 -9.58 -4.12
C ALA A 231 10.70 -10.86 -3.46
N SER A 232 10.89 -10.95 -2.14
CA SER A 232 10.90 -12.23 -1.41
C SER A 232 10.42 -12.17 0.05
N GLY A 233 9.85 -11.05 0.51
CA GLY A 233 9.28 -10.95 1.86
C GLY A 233 10.29 -11.29 2.97
N ALA A 234 9.89 -12.09 3.97
CA ALA A 234 10.77 -12.52 5.07
C ALA A 234 12.02 -13.29 4.60
N THR A 235 11.98 -14.02 3.49
CA THR A 235 13.17 -14.62 2.86
C THR A 235 14.23 -13.57 2.53
N GLY A 236 13.79 -12.35 2.17
CA GLY A 236 14.62 -11.19 1.88
C GLY A 236 15.52 -10.75 3.03
N THR A 237 15.08 -10.95 4.28
CA THR A 237 15.93 -10.71 5.47
C THR A 237 17.21 -11.55 5.43
N GLY A 238 17.21 -12.70 4.75
CA GLY A 238 18.40 -13.51 4.46
C GLY A 238 19.43 -12.79 3.59
N VAL A 239 18.98 -12.03 2.60
CA VAL A 239 19.82 -11.26 1.67
C VAL A 239 20.56 -10.14 2.42
N PHE A 240 19.83 -9.37 3.24
CA PHE A 240 20.42 -8.38 4.17
C PHE A 240 21.41 -9.03 5.16
N ASN A 241 21.06 -10.18 5.73
CA ASN A 241 21.93 -10.93 6.64
C ASN A 241 23.21 -11.50 5.99
N GLU A 242 23.25 -11.69 4.67
CA GLU A 242 24.50 -11.96 3.94
C GLU A 242 25.26 -10.66 3.67
N ALA A 243 24.60 -9.63 3.15
CA ALA A 243 25.23 -8.35 2.81
C ALA A 243 25.95 -7.72 4.02
N LYS A 244 25.32 -7.77 5.21
CA LYS A 244 25.95 -7.35 6.46
C LYS A 244 27.20 -8.18 6.78
N SER A 245 27.09 -9.52 6.66
CA SER A 245 28.23 -10.44 6.86
C SER A 245 29.37 -10.22 5.87
N ARG A 246 29.08 -9.74 4.64
CA ARG A 246 30.06 -9.35 3.63
C ARG A 246 30.75 -8.04 4.01
N LYS A 247 29.98 -7.03 4.43
CA LYS A 247 30.52 -5.72 4.81
C LYS A 247 31.34 -5.76 6.11
N ASP A 248 30.89 -6.54 7.10
CA ASP A 248 31.67 -6.90 8.29
C ASP A 248 33.00 -7.60 7.94
N SER A 249 33.05 -8.28 6.79
CA SER A 249 34.24 -8.93 6.22
C SER A 249 35.02 -8.05 5.22
N GLY A 250 34.69 -6.75 5.10
CA GLY A 250 35.37 -5.81 4.21
C GLY A 250 35.05 -5.93 2.72
N GLN A 251 33.92 -6.56 2.35
CA GLN A 251 33.39 -6.54 0.99
C GLN A 251 32.26 -5.51 0.89
N ASP A 252 32.44 -4.47 0.09
CA ASP A 252 31.37 -3.53 -0.25
C ASP A 252 30.38 -4.18 -1.23
N VAL A 253 29.21 -4.55 -0.70
CA VAL A 253 28.05 -5.06 -1.44
C VAL A 253 26.77 -4.41 -0.91
N TRP A 254 25.71 -4.45 -1.71
CA TRP A 254 24.45 -3.76 -1.43
C TRP A 254 23.23 -4.64 -1.64
N VAL A 255 22.19 -4.36 -0.85
CA VAL A 255 20.83 -4.85 -1.07
C VAL A 255 19.94 -3.69 -1.50
N ILE A 256 19.03 -3.96 -2.42
CA ILE A 256 17.85 -3.14 -2.67
C ILE A 256 16.66 -3.84 -2.01
N GLY A 257 16.00 -3.14 -1.08
CA GLY A 257 14.83 -3.63 -0.37
C GLY A 257 13.55 -3.55 -1.19
N VAL A 258 12.43 -4.00 -0.59
CA VAL A 258 11.12 -4.05 -1.22
C VAL A 258 9.98 -3.82 -0.23
N ASP A 259 8.83 -3.42 -0.75
CA ASP A 259 7.59 -3.05 -0.05
C ASP A 259 7.73 -1.80 0.82
N LYS A 260 8.53 -1.90 1.88
CA LYS A 260 8.81 -0.84 2.85
C LYS A 260 10.15 -0.16 2.54
N ASP A 261 10.38 0.98 3.18
CA ASP A 261 11.71 1.56 3.31
C ASP A 261 12.54 0.71 4.29
N GLN A 262 13.27 -0.27 3.76
CA GLN A 262 13.95 -1.29 4.56
C GLN A 262 15.30 -0.82 5.13
N SER A 263 15.80 0.36 4.78
CA SER A 263 16.98 0.92 5.45
C SER A 263 16.67 1.25 6.92
N LEU A 264 15.42 1.58 7.23
CA LEU A 264 14.90 1.83 8.59
C LEU A 264 14.93 0.58 9.49
N GLU A 265 15.03 -0.63 8.93
CA GLU A 265 15.12 -1.90 9.65
C GLU A 265 16.54 -2.49 9.60
N PHE A 266 17.20 -2.48 8.43
CA PHE A 266 18.48 -3.17 8.20
C PHE A 266 19.71 -2.25 8.24
N GLY A 267 19.51 -0.94 8.23
CA GLY A 267 20.54 0.10 8.23
C GLY A 267 20.93 0.56 6.82
N ASP A 268 21.26 1.85 6.72
CA ASP A 268 21.79 2.46 5.49
C ASP A 268 23.15 1.87 5.09
N GLU A 269 23.90 1.20 5.99
CA GLU A 269 25.25 0.73 5.65
C GLU A 269 25.27 -0.38 4.59
N ILE A 270 24.17 -1.11 4.41
CA ILE A 270 24.03 -2.20 3.41
C ILE A 270 22.75 -2.10 2.55
N THR A 271 21.91 -1.09 2.76
CA THR A 271 20.69 -0.84 1.97
C THR A 271 20.92 0.33 1.01
N LEU A 272 21.02 0.06 -0.30
CA LEU A 272 21.25 1.09 -1.31
C LEU A 272 20.01 1.97 -1.53
N THR A 273 18.84 1.33 -1.54
CA THR A 273 17.50 1.91 -1.70
C THR A 273 16.47 0.80 -1.43
N SER A 274 15.17 1.10 -1.46
CA SER A 274 14.09 0.10 -1.50
C SER A 274 13.07 0.43 -2.58
N MET A 275 12.52 -0.59 -3.24
CA MET A 275 11.38 -0.45 -4.14
C MET A 275 10.11 -0.40 -3.30
N ILE A 276 9.60 0.81 -3.07
CA ILE A 276 8.43 1.05 -2.22
C ILE A 276 7.17 0.55 -2.93
N LYS A 277 6.33 -0.17 -2.21
CA LYS A 277 5.01 -0.62 -2.64
C LYS A 277 3.99 -0.22 -1.58
N LYS A 278 3.04 0.64 -1.94
CA LYS A 278 2.12 1.32 -1.01
C LYS A 278 0.96 0.45 -0.54
N VAL A 279 1.30 -0.72 0.03
CA VAL A 279 0.37 -1.65 0.70
C VAL A 279 -0.22 -0.99 1.94
N ASP A 280 0.56 -0.19 2.66
CA ASP A 280 0.15 0.67 3.77
C ASP A 280 -1.03 1.59 3.40
N GLU A 281 -0.85 2.41 2.36
CA GLU A 281 -1.88 3.36 1.91
C GLU A 281 -3.10 2.65 1.31
N ALA A 282 -2.89 1.56 0.57
CA ALA A 282 -3.97 0.74 0.03
C ALA A 282 -4.86 0.16 1.14
N VAL A 283 -4.24 -0.45 2.15
CA VAL A 283 -4.93 -1.05 3.30
C VAL A 283 -5.61 0.02 4.14
N LYS A 284 -4.94 1.16 4.40
CA LYS A 284 -5.53 2.31 5.10
C LYS A 284 -6.74 2.87 4.35
N LYS A 285 -6.58 3.19 3.06
CA LYS A 285 -7.63 3.79 2.21
C LYS A 285 -8.90 2.95 2.21
N VAL A 286 -8.82 1.68 1.82
CA VAL A 286 -10.00 0.81 1.67
C VAL A 286 -10.63 0.47 3.04
N SER A 287 -9.85 0.45 4.12
CA SER A 287 -10.38 0.34 5.48
C SER A 287 -11.16 1.60 5.90
N LEU A 288 -10.67 2.80 5.55
CA LEU A 288 -11.39 4.06 5.76
C LEU A 288 -12.63 4.17 4.85
N GLU A 289 -12.59 3.66 3.61
CA GLU A 289 -13.77 3.55 2.74
C GLU A 289 -14.88 2.71 3.42
N VAL A 290 -14.53 1.61 4.12
CA VAL A 290 -15.51 0.83 4.88
C VAL A 290 -16.05 1.58 6.10
N ILE A 291 -15.18 2.23 6.89
CA ILE A 291 -15.56 3.00 8.09
C ILE A 291 -16.50 4.15 7.72
N ASN A 292 -16.21 4.87 6.63
CA ASN A 292 -16.99 6.01 6.15
C ASN A 292 -18.24 5.60 5.34
N GLY A 293 -18.45 4.30 5.08
CA GLY A 293 -19.59 3.80 4.31
C GLY A 293 -19.49 4.00 2.79
N THR A 294 -18.30 4.30 2.26
CA THR A 294 -18.02 4.59 0.85
C THR A 294 -17.20 3.49 0.15
N PHE A 295 -17.19 2.28 0.69
CA PHE A 295 -16.53 1.11 0.08
C PHE A 295 -17.25 0.69 -1.20
N GLU A 296 -16.51 0.69 -2.29
CA GLU A 296 -16.92 0.17 -3.60
C GLU A 296 -16.05 -1.05 -3.98
N PRO A 297 -16.66 -2.17 -4.42
CA PRO A 297 -15.94 -3.36 -4.88
C PRO A 297 -15.34 -3.16 -6.29
N GLY A 298 -14.54 -4.13 -6.73
CA GLY A 298 -13.88 -4.13 -8.04
C GLY A 298 -12.36 -3.93 -7.97
N LEU A 299 -11.74 -3.74 -9.14
CA LEU A 299 -10.29 -3.61 -9.28
C LEU A 299 -9.82 -2.16 -9.13
N GLU A 300 -8.78 -1.96 -8.32
CA GLU A 300 -7.97 -0.75 -8.25
C GLU A 300 -6.50 -1.11 -8.58
N VAL A 301 -5.84 -0.30 -9.40
CA VAL A 301 -4.41 -0.50 -9.77
C VAL A 301 -3.61 0.72 -9.34
N LEU A 302 -2.54 0.49 -8.58
CA LEU A 302 -1.71 1.52 -7.98
C LEU A 302 -0.31 1.52 -8.62
N ASP A 303 -0.09 2.50 -9.50
CA ASP A 303 1.09 2.64 -10.36
C ASP A 303 1.97 3.86 -9.98
N LEU A 304 2.97 4.24 -10.81
CA LEU A 304 3.79 5.42 -10.54
C LEU A 304 3.01 6.75 -10.57
N ALA A 305 1.91 6.83 -11.32
CA ALA A 305 1.08 8.03 -11.41
C ALA A 305 0.15 8.17 -10.20
N ALA A 306 -0.34 7.05 -9.67
CA ALA A 306 -1.04 6.97 -8.38
C ALA A 306 -0.10 7.06 -7.16
N ASN A 307 1.23 7.07 -7.36
CA ASN A 307 2.26 6.88 -6.33
C ASN A 307 2.10 5.58 -5.53
N GLY A 308 1.53 4.54 -6.16
CA GLY A 308 1.38 3.19 -5.62
C GLY A 308 2.70 2.43 -5.46
N VAL A 309 3.68 2.77 -6.29
CA VAL A 309 5.03 2.21 -6.27
C VAL A 309 6.07 3.35 -6.38
N GLY A 310 7.32 3.08 -6.01
CA GLY A 310 8.38 4.06 -6.15
C GLY A 310 9.71 3.66 -5.53
N VAL A 311 10.48 4.67 -5.13
CA VAL A 311 11.84 4.57 -4.60
C VAL A 311 11.85 5.18 -3.19
N ALA A 312 12.61 4.57 -2.28
CA ALA A 312 12.70 4.98 -0.87
C ALA A 312 13.21 6.43 -0.68
N GLU A 313 12.69 7.16 0.31
CA GLU A 313 13.18 8.51 0.62
C GLU A 313 14.62 8.48 1.20
N THR A 314 14.94 7.41 1.94
CA THR A 314 16.28 7.12 2.46
C THR A 314 17.34 6.91 1.38
N SER A 315 16.95 6.71 0.10
CA SER A 315 17.88 6.55 -1.02
C SER A 315 18.90 7.69 -1.11
N THR A 316 18.52 8.89 -0.66
CA THR A 316 19.39 10.07 -0.56
C THR A 316 20.65 9.87 0.30
N ALA A 317 20.70 8.83 1.15
CA ALA A 317 21.89 8.46 1.93
C ALA A 317 22.99 7.80 1.09
N ASN A 318 22.62 7.01 0.07
CA ASN A 318 23.55 6.16 -0.69
C ASN A 318 23.53 6.39 -2.21
N VAL A 319 22.48 6.97 -2.76
CA VAL A 319 22.29 7.23 -4.21
C VAL A 319 22.63 8.70 -4.52
N PRO A 320 23.60 8.97 -5.43
CA PRO A 320 23.94 10.33 -5.84
C PRO A 320 22.77 11.10 -6.44
N ALA A 321 22.76 12.43 -6.25
CA ALA A 321 21.70 13.30 -6.74
C ALA A 321 21.49 13.22 -8.27
N ASP A 322 22.57 13.09 -9.06
CA ASP A 322 22.50 12.92 -10.52
C ASP A 322 21.92 11.56 -10.96
N VAL A 323 21.92 10.57 -10.07
CA VAL A 323 21.24 9.28 -10.28
C VAL A 323 19.77 9.38 -9.87
N LEU A 324 19.42 10.17 -8.85
CA LEU A 324 18.03 10.43 -8.46
C LEU A 324 17.31 11.33 -9.49
N GLU A 325 17.94 12.39 -9.99
CA GLU A 325 17.41 13.22 -11.09
C GLU A 325 17.12 12.36 -12.34
N LEU A 326 18.00 11.41 -12.67
CA LEU A 326 17.80 10.46 -13.77
C LEU A 326 16.64 9.48 -13.48
N VAL A 327 16.44 9.06 -12.23
CA VAL A 327 15.29 8.24 -11.83
C VAL A 327 13.98 8.98 -12.00
N ASP A 328 13.92 10.27 -11.65
CA ASP A 328 12.73 11.09 -11.87
C ASP A 328 12.45 11.31 -13.37
N GLU A 329 13.49 11.51 -14.20
CA GLU A 329 13.33 11.51 -15.67
C GLU A 329 12.70 10.19 -16.19
N TYR A 330 13.11 9.03 -15.66
CA TYR A 330 12.52 7.75 -16.04
C TYR A 330 11.10 7.58 -15.49
N LYS A 331 10.80 8.09 -14.28
CA LYS A 331 9.44 8.12 -13.71
C LYS A 331 8.50 8.91 -14.61
N GLU A 332 8.88 10.10 -15.07
CA GLU A 332 8.07 10.91 -15.99
C GLU A 332 7.84 10.21 -17.33
N LYS A 333 8.86 9.55 -17.89
CA LYS A 333 8.76 8.80 -19.15
C LYS A 333 7.87 7.55 -19.05
N ILE A 334 7.82 6.89 -17.90
CA ILE A 334 6.89 5.77 -17.66
C ILE A 334 5.46 6.29 -17.47
N ILE A 335 5.26 7.32 -16.64
CA ILE A 335 3.94 7.94 -16.40
C ILE A 335 3.31 8.51 -17.69
N SER A 336 4.12 9.08 -18.58
CA SER A 336 3.67 9.60 -19.87
C SER A 336 3.50 8.55 -20.97
N GLY A 337 3.95 7.31 -20.74
CA GLY A 337 3.92 6.23 -21.73
C GLY A 337 4.97 6.32 -22.84
N GLU A 338 5.99 7.18 -22.70
CA GLU A 338 7.19 7.14 -23.56
C GLU A 338 7.96 5.82 -23.38
N ILE A 339 7.97 5.29 -22.14
CA ILE A 339 8.56 4.00 -21.80
C ILE A 339 7.46 3.06 -21.28
N THR A 340 7.16 2.03 -22.06
CA THR A 340 6.32 0.90 -21.65
C THR A 340 7.20 -0.30 -21.31
N ILE A 341 7.03 -0.88 -20.13
CA ILE A 341 7.84 -2.02 -19.68
C ILE A 341 7.25 -3.32 -20.28
N PRO A 342 8.08 -4.27 -20.76
CA PRO A 342 7.60 -5.55 -21.25
C PRO A 342 6.91 -6.39 -20.16
N ALA A 343 5.93 -7.21 -20.56
CA ALA A 343 5.32 -8.20 -19.68
C ALA A 343 6.16 -9.48 -19.53
N GLU A 344 7.15 -9.68 -20.43
CA GLU A 344 8.10 -10.81 -20.51
C GLU A 344 9.48 -10.29 -21.01
#